data_AF-A0A842HLY2-F1
#
_entry.id   AF-A0A842HLY2-F1
#
_cell.length_a   1.000
_cell.length_b   1.000
_cell.length_c   1.000
_cell.angle_alpha   90.00
_cell.angle_beta   90.00
_cell.angle_gamma   90.00
#
_symmetry.space_group_name_H-M   'P 1'
#
loop_
_entity.id
_entity.type
_entity.pdbx_description
1 polymer ?
#
loop_
_entity_poly.entity_id
_entity_poly.type
_entity_poly.pdbx_seq_one_letter_code
_entity_poly.pdbx_strand_id
1 'polypeptide(L)'
;MDVDEFKALLESTLDAKFAQIMSDKPAKERFLHYVDAITLTTAVRNIFKHKLKVTPPQVEAACKLSEAVLAPSGRERENLIKAAVGVGGGAAGIAMVIGGIGAALGWGAGAVAATTAFFMGSSIAGPVGWISTGIAIAAVAGYFVLTGSPQKDTERFMRVLKNSVNQAVEAIWPQYGEALSDS
;
A
#
# COMPACT_ATOMS: atom_id res chain seq x y z
N MET A 1 -16.51 0.94 18.12
CA MET A 1 -15.38 1.69 17.51
C MET A 1 -15.80 2.23 16.14
N ASP A 2 -15.54 3.49 15.83
CA ASP A 2 -15.80 4.05 14.49
C ASP A 2 -14.62 3.87 13.51
N VAL A 3 -14.78 4.36 12.26
CA VAL A 3 -13.77 4.19 11.20
C VAL A 3 -12.46 4.91 11.52
N ASP A 4 -12.52 6.06 12.19
CA ASP A 4 -11.35 6.87 12.48
C ASP A 4 -10.64 6.36 13.73
N GLU A 5 -11.38 5.87 14.73
CA GLU A 5 -10.83 5.13 15.86
C GLU A 5 -10.09 3.85 15.41
N PHE A 6 -10.65 3.11 14.45
CA PHE A 6 -9.98 1.92 13.91
C PHE A 6 -8.69 2.28 13.14
N LYS A 7 -8.70 3.33 12.32
CA LYS A 7 -7.49 3.84 11.65
C LYS A 7 -6.43 4.25 12.66
N ALA A 8 -6.81 4.98 13.71
CA ALA A 8 -5.89 5.40 14.76
C ALA A 8 -5.26 4.21 15.50
N LEU A 9 -6.06 3.18 15.82
CA LEU A 9 -5.56 1.94 16.42
C LEU A 9 -4.58 1.22 15.48
N LEU A 10 -4.88 1.18 14.19
CA LEU A 10 -4.04 0.55 13.18
C LEU A 10 -2.70 1.27 13.02
N GLU A 11 -2.71 2.60 12.95
CA GLU A 11 -1.50 3.43 12.93
C GLU A 11 -0.66 3.26 14.19
N SER A 12 -1.29 3.26 15.37
CA SER A 12 -0.60 3.03 16.64
C SER A 12 0.07 1.65 16.67
N THR A 13 -0.63 0.62 16.18
CA THR A 13 -0.07 -0.74 16.08
C THR A 13 1.12 -0.81 15.12
N LEU A 14 1.02 -0.12 13.99
CA LEU A 14 2.12 0.01 13.03
C LEU A 14 3.32 0.72 13.63
N ASP A 15 3.12 1.82 14.36
CA ASP A 15 4.19 2.58 15.01
C ASP A 15 4.87 1.76 16.12
N ALA A 16 4.09 1.04 16.91
CA ALA A 16 4.64 0.13 17.92
C ALA A 16 5.48 -0.97 17.28
N LYS A 17 5.01 -1.58 16.18
CA LYS A 17 5.77 -2.59 15.44
C LYS A 17 7.01 -2.02 14.77
N PHE A 18 6.91 -0.82 14.20
CA PHE A 18 8.05 -0.12 13.64
C PHE A 18 9.12 0.17 14.71
N ALA A 19 8.71 0.71 15.85
CA ALA A 19 9.61 0.98 16.97
C ALA A 19 10.29 -0.30 17.48
N GLN A 20 9.55 -1.41 17.58
CA GLN A 20 10.10 -2.72 17.92
C GLN A 20 11.18 -3.17 16.93
N ILE A 21 10.92 -3.09 15.62
CA ILE A 21 11.91 -3.46 14.60
C ILE A 21 13.15 -2.55 14.68
N MET A 22 12.95 -1.25 14.92
CA MET A 22 14.07 -0.30 15.05
C MET A 22 14.88 -0.47 16.34
N SER A 23 14.26 -0.93 17.45
CA SER A 23 14.96 -1.17 18.72
C SER A 23 15.93 -2.34 18.64
N ASP A 24 15.59 -3.34 17.83
CA ASP A 24 16.37 -4.57 17.67
C ASP A 24 17.57 -4.38 16.74
N LYS A 25 17.71 -3.19 16.14
CA LYS A 25 18.77 -2.86 15.17
C LYS A 25 19.88 -1.99 15.76
N PRO A 26 21.13 -2.17 15.28
CA PRO A 26 22.22 -1.29 15.65
C PRO A 26 21.96 0.13 15.14
N ALA A 27 22.45 1.15 15.88
CA ALA A 27 22.12 2.57 15.63
C ALA A 27 22.42 3.05 14.19
N LYS A 28 23.43 2.47 13.53
CA LYS A 28 23.82 2.80 12.15
C LYS A 28 22.90 2.18 11.08
N GLU A 29 22.06 1.22 11.45
CA GLU A 29 21.15 0.48 10.56
C GLU A 29 19.68 0.68 10.96
N ARG A 30 19.37 1.74 11.71
CA ARG A 30 18.00 2.13 12.07
C ARG A 30 17.25 2.72 10.89
N PHE A 31 17.03 1.87 9.89
CA PHE A 31 16.18 2.10 8.74
C PHE A 31 15.57 0.76 8.31
N LEU A 32 14.49 0.79 7.54
CA LEU A 32 13.81 -0.39 7.05
C LEU A 32 14.52 -0.95 5.81
N HIS A 33 14.78 -2.24 5.84
CA HIS A 33 15.02 -3.05 4.66
C HIS A 33 13.71 -3.66 4.17
N TYR A 34 13.76 -4.26 2.98
CA TYR A 34 12.62 -4.93 2.37
C TYR A 34 11.98 -6.00 3.27
N VAL A 35 12.78 -6.76 4.03
CA VAL A 35 12.25 -7.79 4.95
C VAL A 35 11.46 -7.18 6.11
N ASP A 36 11.89 -6.02 6.61
CA ASP A 36 11.16 -5.29 7.66
C ASP A 36 9.85 -4.73 7.09
N ALA A 37 9.86 -4.28 5.84
CA ALA A 37 8.67 -3.84 5.12
C ALA A 37 7.62 -4.96 5.05
N ILE A 38 8.04 -6.17 4.64
CA ILE A 38 7.18 -7.37 4.61
C ILE A 38 6.67 -7.70 6.02
N THR A 39 7.48 -7.52 7.05
CA THR A 39 7.08 -7.79 8.44
C THR A 39 5.97 -6.84 8.88
N LEU A 40 6.10 -5.55 8.59
CA LEU A 40 5.09 -4.53 8.90
C LEU A 40 3.79 -4.76 8.14
N THR A 41 3.86 -5.01 6.84
CA THR A 41 2.65 -5.30 6.04
C THR A 41 2.01 -6.64 6.42
N THR A 42 2.79 -7.62 6.87
CA THR A 42 2.27 -8.87 7.44
C THR A 42 1.50 -8.61 8.73
N ALA A 43 1.97 -7.71 9.59
CA ALA A 43 1.23 -7.31 10.79
C ALA A 43 -0.14 -6.69 10.42
N VAL A 44 -0.18 -5.82 9.41
CA VAL A 44 -1.45 -5.28 8.87
C VAL A 44 -2.37 -6.42 8.40
N ARG A 45 -1.88 -7.30 7.52
CA ARG A 45 -2.68 -8.44 7.01
C ARG A 45 -3.23 -9.30 8.15
N ASN A 46 -2.43 -9.54 9.19
CA ASN A 46 -2.84 -10.36 10.33
C ASN A 46 -3.96 -9.72 11.16
N ILE A 47 -4.01 -8.39 11.27
CA ILE A 47 -5.12 -7.69 11.93
C ILE A 47 -6.44 -8.02 11.21
N PHE A 48 -6.46 -7.89 9.87
CA PHE A 48 -7.65 -8.19 9.08
C PHE A 48 -7.97 -9.69 9.06
N LYS A 49 -6.97 -10.58 8.93
CA LYS A 49 -7.20 -12.03 9.04
C LYS A 49 -7.76 -12.45 10.39
N HIS A 50 -7.32 -11.81 11.48
CA HIS A 50 -7.83 -12.13 12.82
C HIS A 50 -9.31 -11.77 12.95
N LYS A 51 -9.67 -10.54 12.53
CA LYS A 51 -11.03 -9.99 12.62
C LYS A 51 -12.00 -10.57 11.59
N LEU A 52 -11.58 -10.63 10.33
CA LEU A 52 -12.43 -10.95 9.18
C LEU A 52 -12.22 -12.36 8.62
N LYS A 53 -11.24 -13.11 9.13
CA LYS A 53 -10.79 -14.43 8.59
C LYS A 53 -10.26 -14.38 7.15
N VAL A 54 -10.19 -13.19 6.56
CA VAL A 54 -9.68 -12.91 5.22
C VAL A 54 -8.92 -11.59 5.22
N THR A 55 -7.97 -11.41 4.30
CA THR A 55 -7.42 -10.09 3.99
C THR A 55 -8.25 -9.47 2.88
N PRO A 56 -8.95 -8.34 3.11
CA PRO A 56 -9.70 -7.67 2.05
C PRO A 56 -8.79 -7.28 0.86
N PRO A 57 -9.28 -7.38 -0.39
CA PRO A 57 -8.48 -7.11 -1.58
C PRO A 57 -7.77 -5.74 -1.60
N GLN A 58 -8.45 -4.70 -1.11
CA GLN A 58 -7.94 -3.33 -1.04
C GLN A 58 -6.79 -3.21 -0.03
N VAL A 59 -6.88 -3.92 1.10
CA VAL A 59 -5.82 -3.97 2.11
C VAL A 59 -4.61 -4.73 1.56
N GLU A 60 -4.84 -5.85 0.86
CA GLU A 60 -3.75 -6.61 0.24
C GLU A 60 -3.04 -5.78 -0.84
N ALA A 61 -3.79 -5.03 -1.66
CA ALA A 61 -3.23 -4.12 -2.64
C ALA A 61 -2.41 -3.00 -1.98
N ALA A 62 -2.92 -2.38 -0.90
CA ALA A 62 -2.19 -1.37 -0.13
C ALA A 62 -0.86 -1.91 0.44
N CYS A 63 -0.88 -3.12 0.99
CA CYS A 63 0.32 -3.78 1.51
C CYS A 63 1.35 -4.04 0.40
N LYS A 64 0.94 -4.62 -0.73
CA LYS A 64 1.84 -4.91 -1.85
C LYS A 64 2.43 -3.66 -2.49
N LEU A 65 1.63 -2.61 -2.65
CA LEU A 65 2.15 -1.34 -3.16
C LEU A 65 3.12 -0.70 -2.17
N SER A 66 2.88 -0.79 -0.86
CA SER A 66 3.81 -0.31 0.16
C SER A 66 5.13 -1.09 0.13
N GLU A 67 5.09 -2.41 0.00
CA GLU A 67 6.28 -3.26 -0.19
C GLU A 67 7.09 -2.84 -1.43
N ALA A 68 6.42 -2.39 -2.49
CA ALA A 68 7.05 -1.96 -3.74
C ALA A 68 7.98 -0.74 -3.55
N VAL A 69 7.76 0.07 -2.49
CA VAL A 69 8.63 1.20 -2.13
C VAL A 69 10.04 0.70 -1.82
N LEU A 70 10.17 -0.28 -0.94
CA LEU A 70 11.45 -0.82 -0.48
C LEU A 70 11.90 -2.06 -1.26
N ALA A 71 11.25 -2.37 -2.39
CA ALA A 71 11.62 -3.52 -3.21
C ALA A 71 13.08 -3.42 -3.68
N PRO A 72 13.87 -4.51 -3.59
CA PRO A 72 15.31 -4.48 -3.84
C PRO A 72 15.66 -4.39 -5.33
N SER A 73 14.70 -4.63 -6.22
CA SER A 73 14.90 -4.53 -7.68
C SER A 73 13.68 -3.97 -8.40
N GLY A 74 13.90 -3.36 -9.56
CA GLY A 74 12.81 -2.88 -10.42
C GLY A 74 11.84 -3.99 -10.85
N ARG A 75 12.36 -5.19 -11.11
CA ARG A 75 11.54 -6.36 -11.46
C ARG A 75 10.62 -6.79 -10.31
N GLU A 76 11.13 -6.81 -9.09
CA GLU A 76 10.33 -7.17 -7.91
C GLU A 76 9.27 -6.10 -7.62
N ARG A 77 9.65 -4.83 -7.76
CA ARG A 77 8.72 -3.70 -7.68
C ARG A 77 7.57 -3.83 -8.68
N GLU A 78 7.86 -4.09 -9.96
CA GLU A 78 6.84 -4.31 -10.97
C GLU A 78 5.93 -5.49 -10.64
N ASN A 79 6.49 -6.60 -10.15
CA ASN A 79 5.71 -7.77 -9.77
C ASN A 79 4.77 -7.48 -8.61
N LEU A 80 5.21 -6.71 -7.61
CA LEU A 80 4.37 -6.27 -6.49
C LEU A 80 3.23 -5.37 -6.96
N ILE A 81 3.51 -4.41 -7.86
CA ILE A 81 2.50 -3.54 -8.45
C ILE A 81 1.51 -4.34 -9.29
N LYS A 82 1.98 -5.27 -10.15
CA LYS A 82 1.12 -6.19 -10.92
C LYS A 82 0.22 -7.00 -9.99
N ALA A 83 0.80 -7.53 -8.91
CA ALA A 83 0.07 -8.34 -7.96
C ALA A 83 -0.93 -7.50 -7.13
N ALA A 84 -0.66 -6.23 -6.86
CA ALA A 84 -1.61 -5.32 -6.24
C ALA A 84 -2.79 -5.03 -7.18
N VAL A 85 -2.51 -4.69 -8.44
CA VAL A 85 -3.53 -4.46 -9.48
C VAL A 85 -4.40 -5.69 -9.70
N GLY A 86 -3.79 -6.88 -9.75
CA GLY A 86 -4.51 -8.14 -9.92
C GLY A 86 -5.38 -8.52 -8.72
N VAL A 87 -4.95 -8.20 -7.49
CA VAL A 87 -5.73 -8.54 -6.28
C VAL A 87 -6.82 -7.51 -5.98
N GLY A 88 -6.61 -6.22 -6.26
CA GLY A 88 -7.47 -5.10 -5.84
C GLY A 88 -8.95 -5.12 -6.26
N GLY A 89 -9.43 -6.18 -6.92
CA GLY A 89 -10.86 -6.48 -7.05
C GLY A 89 -11.62 -5.58 -8.03
N GLY A 90 -10.92 -4.82 -8.87
CA GLY A 90 -11.52 -3.95 -9.88
C GLY A 90 -10.89 -2.55 -9.92
N ALA A 91 -11.13 -1.89 -11.04
CA ALA A 91 -10.69 -0.55 -11.42
C ALA A 91 -10.80 0.51 -10.30
N ALA A 92 -11.92 0.55 -9.59
CA ALA A 92 -12.21 1.60 -8.60
C ALA A 92 -11.46 1.44 -7.27
N GLY A 93 -11.34 0.20 -6.76
CA GLY A 93 -10.68 -0.07 -5.47
C GLY A 93 -9.18 0.18 -5.53
N ILE A 94 -8.53 -0.28 -6.61
CA ILE A 94 -7.10 -0.07 -6.82
C ILE A 94 -6.77 1.41 -7.09
N ALA A 95 -7.66 2.14 -7.79
CA ALA A 95 -7.47 3.55 -8.08
C ALA A 95 -7.47 4.40 -6.81
N MET A 96 -8.35 4.12 -5.84
CA MET A 96 -8.33 4.82 -4.54
C MET A 96 -7.04 4.56 -3.77
N VAL A 97 -6.57 3.31 -3.71
CA VAL A 97 -5.33 2.96 -3.02
C VAL A 97 -4.12 3.63 -3.71
N ILE A 98 -4.03 3.58 -5.05
CA ILE A 98 -2.96 4.24 -5.80
C ILE A 98 -3.04 5.75 -5.66
N GLY A 99 -4.24 6.33 -5.64
CA GLY A 99 -4.45 7.76 -5.41
C GLY A 99 -3.88 8.20 -4.06
N GLY A 100 -4.18 7.46 -2.99
CA GLY A 100 -3.63 7.68 -1.65
C GLY A 100 -2.11 7.54 -1.59
N ILE A 101 -1.56 6.56 -2.31
CA ILE A 101 -0.10 6.37 -2.38
C ILE A 101 0.58 7.49 -3.16
N GLY A 102 0.01 7.89 -4.30
CA GLY A 102 0.54 8.98 -5.10
C GLY A 102 0.55 10.29 -4.31
N ALA A 103 -0.53 10.58 -3.56
CA ALA A 103 -0.56 11.72 -2.64
C ALA A 103 0.52 11.60 -1.55
N ALA A 104 0.67 10.43 -0.93
CA ALA A 104 1.67 10.17 0.11
C ALA A 104 3.11 10.36 -0.39
N LEU A 105 3.38 9.93 -1.63
CA LEU A 105 4.67 10.05 -2.30
C LEU A 105 4.92 11.45 -2.88
N GLY A 106 3.93 12.35 -2.83
CA GLY A 106 4.04 13.69 -3.39
C GLY A 106 4.04 13.71 -4.91
N TRP A 107 3.38 12.74 -5.55
CA TRP A 107 3.14 12.79 -6.98
C TRP A 107 2.31 14.05 -7.28
N GLY A 108 2.69 14.80 -8.31
CA GLY A 108 1.91 15.97 -8.71
C GLY A 108 0.44 15.59 -8.94
N ALA A 109 -0.49 16.51 -8.65
CA ALA A 109 -1.93 16.23 -8.74
C ALA A 109 -2.34 15.67 -10.12
N GLY A 110 -1.68 16.12 -11.20
CA GLY A 110 -1.89 15.58 -12.54
C GLY A 110 -1.46 14.12 -12.70
N ALA A 111 -0.35 13.69 -12.07
CA ALA A 111 0.09 12.30 -12.09
C ALA A 111 -0.86 11.41 -11.28
N VAL A 112 -1.25 11.85 -10.08
CA VAL A 112 -2.25 11.15 -9.26
C VAL A 112 -3.56 10.99 -10.01
N ALA A 113 -4.08 12.07 -10.59
CA ALA A 113 -5.32 12.06 -11.35
C ALA A 113 -5.23 11.15 -12.58
N ALA A 114 -4.15 11.22 -13.36
CA ALA A 114 -3.96 10.40 -14.55
C ALA A 114 -3.87 8.91 -14.21
N THR A 115 -3.10 8.53 -13.18
CA THR A 115 -2.99 7.13 -12.76
C THR A 115 -4.30 6.63 -12.17
N THR A 116 -4.95 7.41 -11.32
CA THR A 116 -6.26 7.08 -10.74
C THR A 116 -7.31 6.90 -11.84
N ALA A 117 -7.41 7.85 -12.78
CA ALA A 117 -8.34 7.79 -13.90
C ALA A 117 -8.03 6.64 -14.86
N PHE A 118 -6.75 6.31 -15.08
CA PHE A 118 -6.36 5.13 -15.86
C PHE A 118 -6.93 3.86 -15.22
N PHE A 119 -6.72 3.68 -13.91
CA PHE A 119 -7.23 2.50 -13.22
C PHE A 119 -8.75 2.50 -13.08
N MET A 120 -9.42 3.65 -12.93
CA MET A 120 -10.89 3.74 -12.89
C MET A 120 -11.55 3.53 -14.26
N GLY A 121 -10.95 4.08 -15.33
CA GLY A 121 -11.55 4.16 -16.66
C GLY A 121 -11.16 3.02 -17.59
N SER A 122 -10.11 2.26 -17.28
CA SER A 122 -9.80 1.03 -18.02
C SER A 122 -10.72 -0.09 -17.53
N SER A 123 -11.78 -0.35 -18.27
CA SER A 123 -12.29 -1.73 -18.36
C SER A 123 -11.15 -2.56 -18.95
N ILE A 124 -10.30 -3.16 -18.10
CA ILE A 124 -9.20 -4.06 -18.49
C ILE A 124 -9.82 -5.35 -19.05
N ALA A 125 -10.47 -5.23 -20.20
CA ALA A 125 -11.19 -6.28 -20.89
C ALA A 125 -10.71 -6.28 -22.35
N GLY A 126 -9.49 -6.76 -22.56
CA GLY A 126 -8.94 -6.99 -23.90
C GLY A 126 -7.41 -6.93 -23.98
N PRO A 127 -6.80 -7.48 -25.05
CA PRO A 127 -5.34 -7.51 -25.24
C PRO A 127 -4.67 -6.12 -25.21
N VAL A 128 -5.38 -5.09 -25.69
CA VAL A 128 -4.92 -3.69 -25.65
C VAL A 128 -4.87 -3.15 -24.22
N GLY A 129 -5.81 -3.56 -23.36
CA GLY A 129 -5.84 -3.22 -21.94
C GLY A 129 -4.66 -3.80 -21.15
N TRP A 130 -4.18 -4.98 -21.53
CA TRP A 130 -3.01 -5.61 -20.90
C TRP A 130 -1.70 -4.87 -21.22
N ILE A 131 -1.54 -4.41 -22.47
CA ILE A 131 -0.36 -3.62 -22.88
C ILE A 131 -0.35 -2.26 -22.17
N SER A 132 -1.50 -1.56 -22.15
CA SER A 132 -1.60 -0.27 -21.47
C SER A 132 -1.40 -0.40 -19.95
N THR A 133 -1.88 -1.50 -19.35
CA THR A 133 -1.62 -1.81 -17.94
C THR A 133 -0.13 -2.03 -17.69
N GLY A 134 0.60 -2.69 -18.57
CA GLY A 134 2.06 -2.84 -18.47
C GLY A 134 2.79 -1.50 -18.44
N ILE A 135 2.42 -0.55 -19.32
CA ILE A 135 3.01 0.79 -19.37
C ILE A 135 2.65 1.60 -18.11
N ALA A 136 1.39 1.56 -17.68
CA ALA A 136 0.96 2.24 -16.46
C ALA A 136 1.70 1.69 -15.21
N ILE A 137 1.88 0.37 -15.14
CA ILE A 137 2.63 -0.28 -14.06
C ILE A 137 4.10 0.13 -14.09
N ALA A 138 4.73 0.18 -15.26
CA ALA A 138 6.12 0.64 -15.38
C ALA A 138 6.26 2.12 -14.97
N ALA A 139 5.30 2.97 -15.36
CA ALA A 139 5.26 4.37 -14.94
C ALA A 139 5.14 4.50 -13.41
N VAL A 140 4.20 3.77 -12.81
CA VAL A 140 4.05 3.66 -11.34
C VAL A 140 5.36 3.18 -10.73
N ALA A 141 5.96 2.10 -11.22
CA ALA A 141 7.24 1.59 -10.71
C ALA A 141 8.37 2.63 -10.77
N GLY A 142 8.39 3.45 -11.82
CA GLY A 142 9.30 4.59 -11.97
C GLY A 142 9.14 5.63 -10.85
N TYR A 143 7.90 5.95 -10.47
CA TYR A 143 7.63 6.88 -9.36
C TYR A 143 8.02 6.32 -7.97
N PHE A 144 8.14 5.01 -7.83
CA PHE A 144 8.59 4.32 -6.62
C PHE A 144 10.12 4.14 -6.57
N VAL A 145 10.85 4.57 -7.60
CA VAL A 145 12.32 4.53 -7.58
C VAL A 145 12.83 5.44 -6.48
N LEU A 146 13.52 4.84 -5.52
CA LEU A 146 14.16 5.52 -4.41
C LEU A 146 15.47 6.14 -4.89
N THR A 147 15.58 7.45 -4.72
CA THR A 147 16.80 8.24 -4.99
C THR A 147 17.33 8.90 -3.71
N GLY A 148 16.79 8.51 -2.55
CA GLY A 148 17.07 9.10 -1.24
C GLY A 148 18.11 8.33 -0.43
N SER A 149 18.29 8.76 0.82
CA SER A 149 19.00 7.97 1.84
C SER A 149 18.07 6.90 2.42
N PRO A 150 18.60 5.80 2.97
CA PRO A 150 17.77 4.73 3.55
C PRO A 150 16.77 5.20 4.62
N GLN A 151 17.10 6.28 5.35
CA GLN A 151 16.22 6.91 6.33
C GLN A 151 15.03 7.61 5.65
N LYS A 152 15.27 8.34 4.56
CA LYS A 152 14.18 8.97 3.78
C LYS A 152 13.27 7.91 3.16
N ASP A 153 13.85 6.79 2.74
CA ASP A 153 13.10 5.69 2.14
C ASP A 153 12.24 4.97 3.19
N THR A 154 12.73 4.87 4.42
CA THR A 154 11.96 4.40 5.59
C THR A 154 10.77 5.29 5.90
N GLU A 155 10.99 6.61 5.98
CA GLU A 155 9.92 7.60 6.21
C GLU A 155 8.87 7.55 5.09
N ARG A 156 9.33 7.45 3.84
CA ARG A 156 8.45 7.30 2.66
C ARG A 156 7.62 6.02 2.76
N PHE A 157 8.25 4.89 3.07
CA PHE A 157 7.54 3.63 3.27
C PHE A 157 6.46 3.74 4.34
N MET A 158 6.80 4.25 5.52
CA MET A 158 5.84 4.36 6.63
C MET A 158 4.66 5.26 6.26
N ARG A 159 4.94 6.39 5.59
CA ARG A 159 3.89 7.29 5.10
C ARG A 159 2.98 6.61 4.07
N VAL A 160 3.57 5.90 3.11
CA VAL A 160 2.82 5.15 2.08
C VAL A 160 1.98 4.06 2.71
N LEU A 161 2.54 3.30 3.66
CA LEU A 161 1.83 2.22 4.34
C LEU A 161 0.62 2.75 5.12
N LYS A 162 0.81 3.76 5.96
CA LYS A 162 -0.30 4.33 6.74
C LYS A 162 -1.40 4.91 5.84
N ASN A 163 -1.03 5.75 4.88
CA ASN A 163 -2.01 6.37 3.99
C ASN A 163 -2.74 5.36 3.11
N SER A 164 -2.03 4.38 2.55
CA SER A 164 -2.64 3.37 1.68
C SER A 164 -3.58 2.45 2.44
N VAL A 165 -3.22 2.05 3.66
CA VAL A 165 -4.06 1.18 4.48
C VAL A 165 -5.26 1.96 5.02
N ASN A 166 -5.13 3.23 5.40
CA ASN A 166 -6.28 4.06 5.78
C ASN A 166 -7.29 4.21 4.64
N GLN A 167 -6.81 4.45 3.43
CA GLN A 167 -7.66 4.51 2.23
C GLN A 167 -8.30 3.15 1.92
N ALA A 168 -7.57 2.05 2.12
CA ALA A 168 -8.13 0.72 1.98
C ALA A 168 -9.23 0.47 3.03
N VAL A 169 -9.03 0.91 4.28
CA VAL A 169 -10.03 0.82 5.37
C VAL A 169 -11.29 1.59 4.98
N GLU A 170 -11.18 2.82 4.49
CA GLU A 170 -12.33 3.60 4.03
C GLU A 170 -13.12 2.87 2.95
N ALA A 171 -12.43 2.28 1.98
CA ALA A 171 -13.06 1.56 0.88
C ALA A 171 -13.82 0.29 1.32
N ILE A 172 -13.35 -0.37 2.39
CA ILE A 172 -13.95 -1.62 2.88
C ILE A 172 -14.93 -1.40 4.04
N TRP A 173 -14.92 -0.24 4.68
CA TRP A 173 -15.74 0.05 5.87
C TRP A 173 -17.24 -0.18 5.66
N PRO A 174 -17.85 0.18 4.51
CA PRO A 174 -19.27 -0.11 4.29
C PRO A 174 -19.62 -1.60 4.30
N GLN A 175 -18.64 -2.47 4.02
CA GLN A 175 -18.84 -3.93 3.94
C GLN A 175 -18.40 -4.66 5.21
N TYR A 176 -17.34 -4.18 5.87
CA TYR A 176 -16.71 -4.88 6.99
C TYR A 176 -16.73 -4.07 8.30
N GLY A 177 -17.31 -2.87 8.30
CA GLY A 177 -17.27 -1.95 9.43
C GLY A 177 -17.81 -2.54 10.73
N GLU A 178 -18.90 -3.31 10.67
CA GLU A 178 -19.50 -3.99 11.83
C GLU A 178 -18.54 -5.03 12.45
N ALA A 179 -17.95 -5.89 11.62
CA ALA A 179 -16.97 -6.88 12.07
C ALA A 179 -15.63 -6.26 12.52
N LEU A 180 -15.29 -5.08 11.99
CA LEU A 180 -14.08 -4.35 12.38
C LEU A 180 -14.29 -3.54 13.66
N SER A 181 -15.52 -3.08 13.92
CA SER A 181 -15.90 -2.24 15.06
C SER A 181 -16.22 -3.03 16.33
N ASP A 182 -16.48 -4.34 16.22
CA ASP A 182 -16.74 -5.32 17.29
C ASP A 182 -15.50 -5.62 18.16
N SER A 183 -14.67 -4.61 18.45
CA SER A 183 -13.48 -4.70 19.30
C SER A 183 -13.56 -3.78 20.50
#